data_AF-A0A8T7CNL9-F1
#
_entry.id   AF-A0A8T7CNL9-F1
#
_cell.length_a   1.000
_cell.length_b   1.000
_cell.length_c   1.000
_cell.angle_alpha   90.00
_cell.angle_beta   90.00
_cell.angle_gamma   90.00
#
_symmetry.space_group_name_H-M   'P 1'
#
loop_
_entity.id
_entity.type
_entity.pdbx_description
1 polymer ?
#
loop_
_entity_poly.entity_id
_entity_poly.type
_entity_poly.pdbx_seq_one_letter_code
_entity_poly.pdbx_strand_id
1 'polypeptide(L)'
;YGLASFDSEKLARQVIKRFNGMAFKGKRVVVKGFTHRNYSNERRALNWRQAGWNKPERRNLDRRSLMILGRSTVAEGRAVFELG
;
A
#
# COMPACT_ATOMS: atom_id res chain seq x y z
N TYR A 1 -11.95 8.52 -0.68
CA TYR A 1 -12.48 7.30 -0.04
C TYR A 1 -13.11 7.72 1.28
N GLY A 2 -13.99 6.92 1.87
CA GLY A 2 -14.64 7.25 3.14
C GLY A 2 -15.07 5.98 3.87
N LEU A 3 -15.27 6.10 5.18
CA LEU A 3 -15.91 5.05 5.98
C LEU A 3 -17.30 5.53 6.38
N ALA A 4 -18.24 4.60 6.38
CA ALA A 4 -19.57 4.79 6.93
C ALA A 4 -19.80 3.66 7.94
N SER A 5 -20.17 4.05 9.16
CA SER A 5 -20.54 3.11 10.22
C SER A 5 -22.03 2.82 10.14
N PHE A 6 -22.40 1.58 10.42
CA PHE A 6 -23.80 1.14 10.47
C PHE A 6 -24.00 0.33 11.75
N ASP A 7 -25.15 0.54 12.41
CA ASP A 7 -25.47 -0.16 13.66
C ASP A 7 -25.83 -1.63 13.44
N SER A 8 -26.28 -1.98 12.23
CA SER A 8 -26.68 -3.34 11.86
C SER A 8 -25.96 -3.84 10.62
N GLU A 9 -25.44 -5.07 10.70
CA GLU A 9 -24.82 -5.75 9.56
C GLU A 9 -25.81 -5.92 8.39
N LYS A 10 -27.09 -6.15 8.68
CA LYS A 10 -28.14 -6.30 7.66
C LYS A 10 -28.27 -5.04 6.81
N LEU A 11 -28.24 -3.87 7.45
CA LEU A 11 -28.27 -2.57 6.77
C LEU A 11 -26.99 -2.35 5.96
N ALA A 12 -25.83 -2.67 6.52
CA ALA A 12 -24.55 -2.57 5.81
C ALA A 12 -24.53 -3.41 4.52
N ARG A 13 -25.03 -4.66 4.57
CA ARG A 13 -25.14 -5.53 3.39
C ARG A 13 -26.10 -4.97 2.34
N GLN A 14 -27.23 -4.39 2.75
CA GLN A 14 -28.17 -3.76 1.82
C GLN A 14 -27.56 -2.55 1.13
N VAL A 15 -26.83 -1.71 1.86
CA VAL A 15 -26.13 -0.55 1.32
C VAL A 15 -25.05 -0.97 0.33
N ILE A 16 -24.22 -1.96 0.67
CA ILE A 16 -23.22 -2.51 -0.25
C ILE A 16 -23.90 -2.99 -1.54
N LYS A 17 -24.98 -3.78 -1.43
CA LYS A 17 -25.69 -4.28 -2.62
C LYS A 17 -26.26 -3.15 -3.49
N ARG A 18 -26.77 -2.09 -2.87
CA ARG A 18 -27.43 -0.97 -3.57
C ARG A 18 -26.46 0.00 -4.21
N PHE A 19 -25.36 0.32 -3.52
CA PHE A 19 -24.46 1.39 -3.93
C PHE A 19 -23.19 0.89 -4.61
N ASN A 20 -22.83 -0.38 -4.45
CA ASN A 20 -21.66 -0.91 -5.15
C ASN A 20 -21.87 -0.87 -6.67
N GLY A 21 -20.95 -0.23 -7.39
CA GLY A 21 -20.99 -0.07 -8.84
C GLY A 21 -21.88 1.07 -9.34
N MET A 22 -22.54 1.83 -8.46
CA MET A 22 -23.34 3.00 -8.81
C MET A 22 -22.45 4.12 -9.36
N ALA A 23 -22.96 4.89 -10.33
CA ALA A 23 -22.28 6.07 -10.82
C ALA A 23 -22.46 7.24 -9.84
N PHE A 24 -21.35 7.80 -9.36
CA PHE A 24 -21.32 9.00 -8.56
C PHE A 24 -20.30 9.96 -9.17
N LYS A 25 -20.73 11.17 -9.53
CA LYS A 25 -19.89 12.19 -10.20
C LYS A 25 -19.15 11.63 -11.43
N GLY A 26 -19.86 10.85 -12.26
CA GLY A 26 -19.30 10.25 -13.47
C GLY A 26 -18.33 9.07 -13.24
N LYS A 27 -18.13 8.61 -12.00
CA LYS A 27 -17.26 7.47 -11.67
C LYS A 27 -18.04 6.36 -10.97
N ARG A 28 -17.71 5.11 -11.25
CA ARG A 28 -18.31 3.97 -10.53
C ARG A 28 -17.72 3.86 -9.14
N VAL A 29 -18.56 3.89 -8.11
CA VAL A 29 -18.10 3.70 -6.73
C VAL A 29 -17.96 2.22 -6.41
N VAL A 30 -16.94 1.89 -5.62
CA VAL A 30 -16.76 0.54 -5.08
C VAL A 30 -17.07 0.60 -3.59
N VAL A 31 -18.09 -0.14 -3.18
CA VAL A 31 -18.52 -0.21 -1.78
C VAL A 31 -18.32 -1.63 -1.30
N LYS A 32 -17.59 -1.80 -0.18
CA LYS A 32 -17.27 -3.11 0.39
C LYS A 32 -17.22 -3.02 1.91
N GLY A 33 -17.40 -4.17 2.57
CA GLY A 33 -17.22 -4.28 4.01
C GLY A 33 -15.81 -3.84 4.41
N PHE A 34 -15.73 -3.09 5.51
CA PHE A 34 -14.46 -2.70 6.08
C PHE A 34 -13.94 -3.82 6.98
N THR A 35 -12.74 -4.31 6.70
CA THR A 35 -12.05 -5.26 7.56
C THR A 35 -10.84 -4.55 8.16
N HIS A 36 -10.80 -4.44 9.48
CA HIS A 36 -9.67 -3.84 10.17
C HIS A 36 -8.42 -4.72 9.96
N ARG A 37 -7.36 -4.13 9.39
CA ARG A 37 -6.10 -4.82 9.10
C ARG A 37 -5.19 -4.82 10.32
N ASN A 38 -5.56 -5.49 11.41
CA ASN A 38 -4.60 -5.78 12.49
C ASN A 38 -3.75 -7.03 12.18
N TYR A 39 -4.35 -8.06 11.58
CA TYR A 39 -3.72 -9.37 11.42
C TYR A 39 -2.76 -9.53 10.22
N SER A 40 -2.60 -8.50 9.37
CA SER A 40 -1.73 -8.64 8.18
C SER A 40 -0.24 -8.52 8.50
N ASN A 41 0.13 -8.01 9.68
CA ASN A 41 1.53 -7.97 10.10
C ASN A 41 2.01 -9.32 10.64
N GLU A 42 1.12 -10.09 11.28
CA GLU A 42 1.44 -11.40 11.86
C GLU A 42 1.69 -12.47 10.78
N ARG A 43 1.09 -12.32 9.60
CA ARG A 43 1.31 -13.21 8.44
C ARG A 43 2.54 -12.85 7.60
N ARG A 44 3.29 -11.80 7.97
CA ARG A 44 4.59 -11.58 7.33
C ARG A 44 5.50 -12.72 7.78
N ALA A 45 6.04 -13.47 6.81
CA ALA A 45 7.09 -14.44 7.11
C ALA A 45 8.17 -13.73 7.94
N LEU A 46 8.62 -14.31 9.05
CA LEU A 46 9.54 -13.66 10.01
C LEU A 46 10.80 -13.10 9.29
N ASN A 47 11.19 -13.75 8.21
CA ASN A 47 12.30 -13.43 7.33
C ASN A 47 11.95 -12.44 6.19
N TRP A 48 10.83 -11.73 6.23
CA TRP A 48 10.42 -10.79 5.16
C TRP A 48 11.45 -9.68 4.89
N ARG A 49 12.32 -9.40 5.86
CA ARG A 49 13.48 -8.50 5.73
C ARG A 49 14.71 -9.16 5.08
N GLN A 50 14.81 -10.49 5.15
CA GLN A 50 15.90 -11.27 4.57
C GLN A 50 15.59 -11.68 3.12
N ALA A 51 14.31 -11.65 2.71
CA ALA A 51 13.92 -11.84 1.32
C ALA A 51 14.42 -10.66 0.48
N GLY A 52 15.37 -10.93 -0.42
CA GLY A 52 15.88 -9.95 -1.38
C GLY A 52 14.74 -9.39 -2.24
N TRP A 53 14.65 -8.06 -2.32
CA TRP A 53 13.65 -7.40 -3.16
C TRP A 53 14.01 -7.60 -4.64
N ASN A 54 13.28 -8.47 -5.33
CA ASN A 54 13.51 -8.84 -6.73
C ASN A 54 12.54 -8.18 -7.73
N LYS A 55 11.71 -7.24 -7.26
CA LYS A 55 10.72 -6.54 -8.10
C LYS A 55 11.21 -5.13 -8.43
N PRO A 56 10.76 -4.52 -9.53
CA PRO A 56 11.00 -3.11 -9.75
C PRO A 56 10.42 -2.28 -8.59
N GLU A 57 11.20 -1.34 -8.06
CA GLU A 57 10.77 -0.42 -6.99
C GLU A 57 9.55 0.37 -7.47
N ARG A 58 8.39 0.11 -6.84
CA ARG A 58 7.11 0.67 -7.26
C ARG A 58 7.02 2.18 -7.05
N ARG A 59 7.86 2.75 -6.18
CA ARG A 59 7.88 4.18 -5.85
C ARG A 59 9.01 4.96 -6.51
N ASN A 60 9.61 4.44 -7.58
CA ASN A 60 10.61 5.19 -8.35
C ASN A 60 10.10 6.58 -8.80
N LEU A 61 8.78 6.72 -9.02
CA LEU A 61 8.16 7.99 -9.43
C LEU A 61 7.73 8.89 -8.26
N ASP A 62 7.74 8.39 -7.02
CA ASP A 62 7.16 9.07 -5.85
C ASP A 62 8.24 9.43 -4.80
N ARG A 63 9.46 8.92 -4.96
CA ARG A 63 10.62 9.55 -4.32
C ARG A 63 10.80 10.89 -5.00
N ARG A 64 10.50 11.97 -4.28
CA ARG A 64 11.02 13.31 -4.59
C ARG A 64 12.48 13.12 -4.99
N SER A 65 12.79 13.37 -6.26
CA SER A 65 14.14 13.43 -6.76
C SER A 65 14.81 14.59 -6.05
N LEU A 66 15.37 14.32 -4.87
CA LEU A 66 16.50 15.10 -4.41
C LEU A 66 17.59 14.78 -5.42
N MET A 67 17.68 15.62 -6.45
CA MET A 67 18.94 15.81 -7.16
C MET A 67 19.93 16.24 -6.09
N ILE A 68 20.63 15.27 -5.50
CA ILE A 68 21.87 15.55 -4.82
C ILE A 68 22.82 15.88 -5.96
N LEU A 69 22.96 17.17 -6.23
CA LEU A 69 23.97 17.69 -7.13
C LEU A 69 25.33 17.23 -6.57
N GLY A 70 25.96 16.27 -7.25
CA GLY A 70 27.33 15.88 -6.94
C GLY A 70 27.54 14.57 -6.19
N ARG A 71 27.12 13.43 -6.78
CA ARG A 71 27.94 12.23 -6.65
C ARG A 71 27.78 11.31 -7.87
N SER A 72 28.88 11.27 -8.62
CA SER A 72 29.15 10.36 -9.71
C SER A 72 28.84 8.90 -9.34
N THR A 73 28.22 8.22 -10.29
CA THR A 73 28.01 6.78 -10.40
C THR A 73 29.14 5.97 -9.76
N VAL A 74 28.86 5.29 -8.66
CA VAL A 74 29.65 4.11 -8.28
C VAL A 74 28.90 2.92 -8.86
N ALA A 75 29.35 2.51 -10.04
CA ALA A 75 29.08 1.19 -10.58
C ALA A 75 29.47 0.15 -9.52
N GLU A 76 28.59 -0.83 -9.35
CA GLU A 76 28.92 -2.17 -8.88
C GLU A 76 29.47 -2.26 -7.44
N GLY A 77 28.52 -2.41 -6.52
CA GLY A 77 28.55 -3.52 -5.55
C GLY A 77 29.83 -3.72 -4.74
N ARG A 78 30.10 -2.81 -3.79
CA ARG A 78 30.76 -3.10 -2.51
C ARG A 78 30.80 -1.83 -1.66
N ALA A 79 29.81 -1.66 -0.79
CA ALA A 79 29.93 -0.75 0.34
C ALA A 79 29.85 -1.61 1.60
N VAL A 80 31.04 -1.90 2.11
CA VAL A 80 31.34 -2.53 3.40
C VAL A 80 30.68 -1.69 4.49
N PHE A 81 29.86 -2.31 5.34
CA PHE A 81 29.44 -1.72 6.60
C PHE A 81 30.55 -1.95 7.62
N GLU A 82 31.36 -0.93 7.88
CA GLU A 82 31.97 -0.74 9.19
C GLU A 82 31.29 0.48 9.84
N LEU A 83 30.55 0.22 10.91
CA LEU A 83 30.26 1.18 11.96
C LEU A 83 30.70 0.49 13.25
N GLY A 84 31.62 1.16 13.95
CA GLY A 84 32.31 0.65 15.13
C GLY A 84 31.49 0.64 16.41
#